data_AF-A0A1V5PJF7-F1
#
_entry.id   AF-A0A1V5PJF7-F1
#
_cell.length_a   1.000
_cell.length_b   1.000
_cell.length_c   1.000
_cell.angle_alpha   90.00
_cell.angle_beta   90.00
_cell.angle_gamma   90.00
#
_symmetry.space_group_name_H-M   'P 1'
#
loop_
_entity.id
_entity.type
_entity.pdbx_description
1 polymer ?
#
loop_
_entity_poly.entity_id
_entity_poly.type
_entity_poly.pdbx_seq_one_letter_code
_entity_poly.pdbx_strand_id
1 'polypeptide(L)' 'MLNTILDVEEKIHDWLTAGVTFVWLINPRRKTVTVFSEPLKFNIFYIDDELNGSPVISGFKCKVSEIFI' A
#
# COMPACT_ATOMS: atom_id res chain seq x y z
N MET A 1 -15.03 15.13 5.34
CA MET A 1 -14.65 15.32 3.93
C MET A 1 -13.61 14.24 3.65
N LEU A 2 -14.05 13.10 3.11
CA LEU A 2 -13.13 12.04 2.68
C LEU A 2 -12.20 12.74 1.69
N ASN A 3 -10.89 12.80 1.94
CA ASN A 3 -9.95 13.19 0.89
C ASN A 3 -10.30 12.30 -0.30
N THR A 4 -10.68 12.92 -1.41
CA THR A 4 -11.39 12.23 -2.50
C THR A 4 -10.47 11.14 -3.04
N ILE A 5 -11.01 10.08 -3.62
CA ILE A 5 -10.20 9.02 -4.25
C ILE A 5 -9.13 9.63 -5.18
N LEU A 6 -9.48 10.71 -5.87
CA LEU A 6 -8.58 11.52 -6.70
C LEU A 6 -7.37 12.07 -5.92
N ASP A 7 -7.58 12.64 -4.72
CA ASP A 7 -6.49 13.19 -3.89
C ASP A 7 -5.51 12.10 -3.44
N VAL A 8 -6.00 10.87 -3.27
CA VAL A 8 -5.17 9.72 -2.89
C VAL A 8 -4.41 9.19 -4.10
N GLU A 9 -5.06 9.10 -5.25
CA GLU A 9 -4.43 8.69 -6.52
C GLU A 9 -3.33 9.67 -6.95
N GLU A 10 -3.57 10.98 -6.83
CA GLU A 10 -2.58 12.02 -7.13
C GLU A 10 -1.35 11.89 -6.22
N LYS A 11 -1.53 11.68 -4.91
CA LYS A 11 -0.42 11.46 -3.97
C LYS A 11 0.38 10.20 -4.29
N ILE A 12 -0.29 9.11 -4.64
CA ILE A 12 0.38 7.87 -5.05
C ILE A 12 1.25 8.14 -6.28
N HIS A 13 0.70 8.85 -7.27
CA HIS A 13 1.42 9.21 -8.48
C HIS A 13 2.64 10.09 -8.19
N ASP A 14 2.45 11.15 -7.40
CA ASP A 14 3.50 12.10 -7.03
C ASP A 14 4.65 11.42 -6.28
N TRP A 15 4.34 10.58 -5.30
CA TRP A 15 5.36 9.89 -4.50
C TRP A 15 6.16 8.89 -5.33
N LEU A 16 5.50 8.12 -6.18
CA LEU A 16 6.19 7.16 -7.05
C LEU A 16 7.04 7.87 -8.10
N THR A 17 6.56 8.98 -8.67
CA THR A 17 7.32 9.80 -9.62
C THR A 17 8.52 10.47 -8.96
N ALA A 18 8.42 10.79 -7.66
CA ALA A 18 9.52 11.30 -6.85
C ALA A 18 10.56 10.24 -6.43
N GLY A 19 10.38 8.97 -6.81
CA GLY A 19 11.35 7.89 -6.58
C GLY A 19 11.09 7.00 -5.36
N VAL A 20 9.89 7.09 -4.75
CA VAL A 20 9.48 6.15 -3.70
C VAL A 20 9.37 4.73 -4.29
N THR A 21 9.92 3.73 -3.60
CA THR A 21 9.92 2.33 -4.09
C THR A 21 8.54 1.68 -4.00
N PHE A 22 7.82 1.90 -2.89
CA PHE A 22 6.45 1.41 -2.72
C PHE A 22 5.57 2.40 -1.98
N VAL A 23 4.30 2.47 -2.37
CA VAL A 23 3.25 3.14 -1.60
C VAL A 23 2.24 2.11 -1.13
N TRP A 24 1.98 2.07 0.18
CA TRP A 24 0.97 1.20 0.78
C TRP A 24 -0.31 1.99 1.05
N LEU A 25 -1.36 1.69 0.31
CA LEU A 25 -2.69 2.23 0.53
C LEU A 25 -3.49 1.28 1.42
N ILE A 26 -3.75 1.70 2.65
CA ILE A 26 -4.53 0.93 3.62
C ILE A 26 -6.02 1.27 3.46
N ASN A 27 -6.86 0.24 3.29
CA ASN A 27 -8.31 0.40 3.29
C ASN A 27 -8.91 -0.31 4.52
N PRO A 28 -9.17 0.40 5.64
CA PRO A 28 -9.69 -0.20 6.86
C PRO A 28 -11.09 -0.81 6.70
N ARG A 29 -11.93 -0.24 5.81
CA ARG A 29 -13.29 -0.74 5.58
C ARG A 29 -13.29 -2.09 4.89
N ARG A 30 -12.38 -2.30 3.94
CA ARG A 30 -12.21 -3.58 3.22
C ARG A 30 -11.21 -4.52 3.90
N LYS A 31 -10.45 -4.04 4.89
CA LYS A 31 -9.32 -4.72 5.52
C LYS A 31 -8.31 -5.24 4.50
N THR A 32 -7.94 -4.37 3.57
CA THR A 32 -6.97 -4.67 2.52
C THR A 32 -5.83 -3.67 2.52
N VAL A 33 -4.68 -4.10 2.03
CA VAL A 33 -3.53 -3.24 1.71
C VAL A 33 -3.25 -3.33 0.22
N THR A 34 -3.30 -2.20 -0.47
CA THR A 34 -2.88 -2.12 -1.88
C THR A 34 -1.45 -1.59 -1.91
N VAL A 35 -0.52 -2.37 -2.48
CA VAL A 35 0.88 -1.98 -2.63
C VAL A 35 1.12 -1.57 -4.06
N PHE A 36 1.48 -0.31 -4.28
CA PHE A 36 1.88 0.23 -5.57
C PHE A 36 3.40 0.23 -5.67
N SER A 37 3.95 -0.36 -6.74
CA SER A 37 5.38 -0.25 -7.10
C SER A 37 5.60 0.69 -8.27
N GLU A 38 4.56 0.95 -9.06
CA GLU A 38 4.53 1.88 -10.19
C GLU A 38 3.11 2.50 -10.24
N PRO A 39 2.91 3.69 -10.82
CA PRO A 39 1.64 4.42 -10.74
C PRO A 39 0.40 3.61 -11.17
N LEU A 40 0.56 2.69 -12.12
CA LEU A 40 -0.52 1.86 -12.65
C LEU A 40 -0.39 0.37 -12.31
N LYS A 41 0.57 0.00 -11.45
CA LYS A 41 0.85 -1.39 -11.11
C LYS A 41 0.80 -1.58 -9.60
N PHE A 42 -0.15 -2.40 -9.18
CA PHE A 42 -0.39 -2.68 -7.78
C PHE A 42 -0.81 -4.12 -7.53
N ASN A 43 -0.59 -4.56 -6.29
CA ASN A 43 -1.11 -5.81 -5.76
C ASN A 43 -1.99 -5.52 -4.55
N ILE A 44 -3.08 -6.25 -4.41
CA ILE A 44 -3.99 -6.14 -3.26
C ILE A 44 -3.74 -7.34 -2.35
N PHE A 45 -3.51 -7.08 -1.08
CA PHE A 45 -3.31 -8.07 -0.03
C PHE A 45 -4.50 -8.02 0.93
N TYR A 46 -5.02 -9.20 1.28
CA TYR A 46 -6.13 -9.44 2.19
C TYR A 46 -5.62 -9.95 3.54
N ILE A 47 -6.51 -10.02 4.53
CA ILE A 47 -6.17 -10.33 5.93
C ILE A 47 -5.32 -11.59 6.15
N ASP A 48 -5.46 -12.61 5.29
CA ASP A 48 -4.73 -13.88 5.39
C ASP A 48 -3.35 -13.83 4.71
N ASP A 49 -3.12 -12.82 3.88
CA ASP A 49 -1.86 -12.62 3.17
C ASP A 49 -0.76 -12.06 4.09
N GLU A 50 0.49 -12.18 3.65
CA GLU A 50 1.67 -11.62 4.31
C GLU A 50 2.29 -10.54 3.40
N LEU A 51 2.48 -9.35 3.95
CA LEU A 51 3.25 -8.29 3.31
C LEU A 51 4.73 -8.54 3.55
N ASN A 52 5.51 -8.49 2.48
CA ASN A 52 6.96 -8.44 2.55
C ASN A 52 7.43 -7.03 2.22
N GLY A 53 8.41 -6.52 2.98
CA GLY A 53 8.94 -5.17 2.79
C GLY A 53 10.05 -5.11 1.74
N SER A 54 10.29 -6.19 1.00
CA SER A 54 11.44 -6.33 0.11
C SER A 54 11.24 -5.55 -1.20
N PRO A 55 12.28 -4.89 -1.74
CA PRO A 55 13.66 -4.83 -1.24
C PRO A 55 13.94 -3.75 -0.19
N VAL A 56 12.96 -2.91 0.17
CA VAL A 56 13.17 -1.71 1.03
C VAL A 56 13.57 -2.08 2.47
N ILE A 57 12.89 -3.05 3.07
CA ILE A 57 13.13 -3.52 4.43
C ILE A 57 13.37 -5.03 4.36
N SER A 58 14.65 -5.39 4.26
CA SER A 58 15.06 -6.80 4.21
C SER A 58 14.59 -7.55 5.47
N GLY A 59 13.98 -8.72 5.28
CA GLY A 59 13.48 -9.57 6.36
C GLY A 59 12.14 -9.14 6.98
N PHE A 60 11.58 -7.98 6.58
CA PHE A 60 10.26 -7.57 7.05
C PHE A 60 9.17 -8.51 6.53
N LYS A 61 8.33 -8.98 7.46
CA LYS A 61 7.12 -9.77 7.23
C LYS A 61 6.05 -9.32 8.20
N CYS A 62 4.84 -9.11 7.72
CA CYS A 62 3.70 -8.74 8.55
C CYS A 62 2.42 -9.34 7.98
N LYS A 63 1.60 -9.97 8.84
CA LYS A 63 0.27 -10.40 8.42
C LYS A 63 -0.62 -9.18 8.24
N VAL A 64 -1.36 -9.12 7.14
CA VAL A 64 -2.25 -7.98 6.86
C VAL A 64 -3.26 -7.77 7.99
N SER A 65 -3.72 -8.84 8.63
CA SER A 65 -4.59 -8.79 9.80
C SER A 65 -4.01 -8.01 10.99
N GLU A 66 -2.69 -7.98 11.16
CA GLU A 66 -2.00 -7.28 12.28
C GLU A 66 -2.06 -5.75 12.14
N ILE A 67 -2.36 -5.23 10.94
CA ILE A 67 -2.48 -3.79 10.67
C ILE A 67 -3.81 -3.22 11.20
N PHE A 68 -4.82 -4.08 11.36
CA PHE A 68 -6.19 -3.67 11.71
C PHE A 68 -6.55 -4.12 13.13
N ILE A 69 -5.97 -3.45 14.12
CA ILE A 69 -6.22 -3.67 15.56
C ILE A 69 -7.35 -2.77 16.06
#